data_AF-B0X1H8-F1
#
_entry.id   AF-B0X1H8-F1
#
_cell.length_a   1.000
_cell.length_b   1.000
_cell.length_c   1.000
_cell.angle_alpha   90.00
_cell.angle_beta   90.00
_cell.angle_gamma   90.00
#
_symmetry.space_group_name_H-M   'P 1'
#
loop_
_entity.id
_entity.type
_entity.pdbx_description
1 polymer ?
#
loop_
_entity_poly.entity_id
_entity_poly.type
_entity_poly.pdbx_seq_one_letter_code
_entity_poly.pdbx_strand_id
1 'polypeptide(L)'
;MNSLSLIVILVVLVGLGLTHDYRIPISKKHRRGERNFATRPYAEVGRRHRTYKRGVNKTHPFELGIGYYYQMDIMLKPEVAQNAIPNIYTNIRWPNAIVPYVITGNFSATEVSTIQQAMTQYAQTTCVRFVPYTNQATFITIDNSASGCWSYVGHSTNNSYNHVNLQTPSCLTTGTVAHELMHAIGFYHEFTRPDRDDWVTIDTGALATQYQTTAFYNANFAKMAATQVELYGIPYYYGSVMHYSKWGGAVNYSRPVMNNIQPWTGDFGNKTGLSTPDILAVNYMYSNHYYHNFANHHNDCIYNYYYNNYNCQANHYNSKGKSCS
;
A
#
# COMPACT_ATOMS: atom_id res chain seq x y z
N MET A 1 55.78 2.27 -48.21
CA MET A 1 54.47 1.60 -48.02
C MET A 1 54.17 1.67 -46.53
N ASN A 2 53.29 2.58 -46.15
CA ASN A 2 53.08 2.98 -44.75
C ASN A 2 52.14 2.00 -44.05
N SER A 3 52.62 1.40 -42.97
CA SER A 3 51.85 0.53 -42.08
C SER A 3 50.91 1.39 -41.21
N LEU A 4 49.62 1.32 -41.47
CA LEU A 4 48.57 1.88 -40.61
C LEU A 4 48.23 0.86 -39.52
N SER A 5 48.74 1.09 -38.32
CA SER A 5 48.29 0.39 -37.11
C SER A 5 46.88 0.84 -36.74
N LEU A 6 45.91 -0.07 -36.82
CA LEU A 6 44.57 0.12 -36.27
C LEU A 6 44.65 0.10 -34.74
N ILE A 7 44.51 1.26 -34.10
CA ILE A 7 44.28 1.35 -32.66
C ILE A 7 42.80 1.01 -32.41
N VAL A 8 42.54 -0.19 -31.90
CA VAL A 8 41.23 -0.57 -31.37
C VAL A 8 41.10 0.08 -29.99
N ILE A 9 40.36 1.19 -29.91
CA ILE A 9 39.99 1.79 -28.64
C ILE A 9 38.91 0.92 -28.02
N LEU A 10 39.31 0.08 -27.05
CA LEU A 10 38.40 -0.63 -26.18
C LEU A 10 37.74 0.41 -25.25
N VAL A 11 36.55 0.88 -25.60
CA VAL A 11 35.72 1.68 -24.69
C VAL A 11 35.23 0.74 -23.59
N VAL A 12 35.97 0.69 -22.49
CA VAL A 12 35.46 0.14 -21.24
C VAL A 12 34.34 1.08 -20.79
N LEU A 13 33.10 0.68 -21.08
CA LEU A 13 31.91 1.24 -20.44
C LEU A 13 32.00 0.89 -18.95
N VAL A 14 32.69 1.74 -18.19
CA VAL A 14 32.58 1.78 -16.74
C VAL A 14 31.12 2.12 -16.48
N GLY A 15 30.35 1.11 -16.09
CA GLY A 15 28.96 1.26 -15.67
C GLY A 15 28.93 2.27 -14.54
N LEU A 16 28.58 3.51 -14.87
CA LEU A 16 28.18 4.51 -13.91
C LEU A 16 26.96 3.91 -13.21
N GLY A 17 27.18 3.41 -11.98
CA GLY A 17 26.13 3.03 -11.08
C GLY A 17 25.21 4.22 -10.90
N LEU A 18 24.07 4.20 -11.61
CA LEU A 18 23.02 5.18 -11.45
C LEU A 18 22.41 4.98 -10.07
N THR A 19 22.92 5.69 -9.08
CA THR A 19 22.19 5.95 -7.85
C THR A 19 21.01 6.83 -8.23
N HIS A 20 19.87 6.21 -8.52
CA HIS A 20 18.67 6.90 -8.92
C HIS A 20 18.13 7.71 -7.73
N ASP A 21 17.78 8.96 -7.99
CA ASP A 21 17.08 9.81 -7.05
C ASP A 21 15.59 9.42 -7.06
N TYR A 22 15.17 8.59 -6.10
CA TYR A 22 13.82 8.00 -5.99
C TYR A 22 12.77 8.97 -5.44
N ARG A 23 13.04 10.28 -5.47
CA ARG A 23 12.09 11.31 -5.07
C ARG A 23 10.98 11.44 -6.10
N ILE A 24 9.72 11.47 -5.65
CA ILE A 24 8.63 12.06 -6.44
C ILE A 24 9.03 13.54 -6.61
N PRO A 25 9.25 14.06 -7.83
CA PRO A 25 9.72 15.43 -8.00
C PRO A 25 8.72 16.43 -7.42
N ILE A 26 8.97 16.92 -6.20
CA ILE A 26 8.29 18.10 -5.69
C ILE A 26 8.86 19.27 -6.49
N SER A 27 8.03 19.91 -7.30
CA SER A 27 8.47 20.97 -8.22
C SER A 27 9.31 22.02 -7.48
N LYS A 28 10.42 22.45 -8.09
CA LYS A 28 11.38 23.44 -7.56
C LYS A 28 10.78 24.82 -7.25
N LYS A 29 9.50 25.06 -7.56
CA LYS A 29 8.79 26.30 -7.24
C LYS A 29 8.14 26.35 -5.84
N HIS A 30 8.19 25.27 -5.05
CA HIS A 30 7.44 25.20 -3.78
C HIS A 30 8.31 25.66 -2.60
N ARG A 31 7.93 26.78 -1.96
CA ARG A 31 8.61 27.30 -0.76
C ARG A 31 8.21 26.50 0.50
N ARG A 32 9.10 26.43 1.50
CA ARG A 32 8.75 25.98 2.86
C ARG A 32 7.50 26.74 3.33
N GLY A 33 6.42 26.01 3.62
CA GLY A 33 5.13 26.60 4.05
C GLY A 33 4.05 26.65 2.98
N GLU A 34 4.35 26.31 1.73
CA GLU A 34 3.33 26.12 0.70
C GLU A 34 2.81 24.67 0.71
N ARG A 35 1.53 24.52 0.30
CA ARG A 35 0.68 23.33 0.32
C ARG A 35 1.38 22.05 -0.19
N ASN A 36 2.05 21.32 0.70
CA ASN A 36 2.71 20.05 0.36
C ASN A 36 1.88 18.87 0.88
N PHE A 37 1.60 17.94 -0.03
CA PHE A 37 0.79 16.75 0.18
C PHE A 37 1.29 15.90 1.37
N ALA A 38 0.30 15.42 2.13
CA ALA A 38 0.33 14.22 2.97
C ALA A 38 1.42 14.07 4.04
N THR A 39 2.00 15.14 4.58
CA THR A 39 2.88 15.01 5.76
C THR A 39 2.17 15.34 7.07
N ARG A 40 0.89 15.75 7.01
CA ARG A 40 0.05 16.05 8.17
C ARG A 40 -1.45 15.95 7.85
N PRO A 41 -2.29 15.69 8.86
CA PRO A 41 -3.75 15.71 8.72
C PRO A 41 -4.33 17.07 8.31
N TYR A 42 -5.49 17.08 7.65
CA TYR A 42 -6.14 18.30 7.18
C TYR A 42 -7.62 18.41 7.54
N ALA A 43 -8.06 19.57 8.02
CA ALA A 43 -9.38 19.78 8.62
C ALA A 43 -10.56 19.61 7.63
N GLU A 44 -10.39 19.91 6.35
CA GLU A 44 -11.40 19.67 5.31
C GLU A 44 -11.73 18.17 5.20
N VAL A 45 -10.71 17.30 5.25
CA VAL A 45 -10.93 15.85 5.26
C VAL A 45 -11.79 15.47 6.46
N GLY A 46 -11.48 16.02 7.63
CA GLY A 46 -12.27 15.79 8.84
C GLY A 46 -13.72 16.22 8.74
N ARG A 47 -13.99 17.33 8.03
CA ARG A 47 -15.36 17.79 7.73
C ARG A 47 -16.12 16.81 6.84
N ARG A 48 -15.48 16.29 5.79
CA ARG A 48 -16.08 15.30 4.88
C ARG A 48 -16.44 14.00 5.62
N HIS A 49 -15.58 13.55 6.52
CA HIS A 49 -15.85 12.36 7.33
C HIS A 49 -17.05 12.51 8.28
N ARG A 50 -17.32 13.73 8.78
CA ARG A 50 -18.48 14.01 9.65
C ARG A 50 -19.82 13.99 8.90
N THR A 51 -19.81 14.28 7.59
CA THR A 51 -21.02 14.27 6.76
C THR A 51 -21.17 12.99 5.94
N TYR A 52 -20.17 12.10 5.97
CA TYR A 52 -20.21 10.82 5.29
C TYR A 52 -21.34 9.93 5.81
N LYS A 53 -22.14 9.41 4.89
CA LYS A 53 -23.27 8.52 5.18
C LYS A 53 -23.11 7.22 4.41
N ARG A 54 -22.95 6.12 5.13
CA ARG A 54 -22.87 4.77 4.57
C ARG A 54 -24.15 4.47 3.77
N GLY A 55 -24.00 3.92 2.58
CA GLY A 55 -25.11 3.61 1.67
C GLY A 55 -25.62 4.80 0.85
N VAL A 56 -25.21 6.02 1.19
CA VAL A 56 -25.48 7.24 0.40
C VAL A 56 -24.25 7.61 -0.42
N ASN A 57 -23.08 7.69 0.23
CA ASN A 57 -21.82 7.86 -0.46
C ASN A 57 -21.45 6.57 -1.21
N LYS A 58 -21.09 6.69 -2.50
CA LYS A 58 -20.57 5.57 -3.30
C LYS A 58 -19.08 5.32 -3.06
N THR A 59 -18.36 6.31 -2.59
CA THR A 59 -16.94 6.21 -2.25
C THR A 59 -16.74 5.52 -0.90
N HIS A 60 -15.58 4.91 -0.70
CA HIS A 60 -15.09 4.45 0.59
C HIS A 60 -14.63 5.63 1.46
N PRO A 61 -14.60 5.48 2.80
CA PRO A 61 -14.18 6.55 3.70
C PRO A 61 -12.75 7.07 3.42
N PHE A 62 -11.81 6.17 3.13
CA PHE A 62 -10.40 6.50 2.89
C PHE A 62 -10.20 7.36 1.61
N GLU A 63 -11.15 7.34 0.67
CA GLU A 63 -11.11 8.19 -0.54
C GLU A 63 -11.45 9.68 -0.28
N LEU A 64 -11.91 10.03 0.94
CA LEU A 64 -12.32 11.41 1.26
C LEU A 64 -11.14 12.38 1.45
N GLY A 65 -9.90 11.88 1.51
CA GLY A 65 -8.69 12.71 1.60
C GLY A 65 -8.23 13.30 0.26
N ILE A 66 -9.03 13.16 -0.81
CA ILE A 66 -8.79 13.80 -2.11
C ILE A 66 -8.38 15.27 -1.98
N GLY A 67 -7.24 15.60 -2.63
CA GLY A 67 -6.68 16.93 -2.68
C GLY A 67 -5.75 17.27 -1.51
N TYR A 68 -5.60 16.37 -0.52
CA TYR A 68 -4.80 16.62 0.68
C TYR A 68 -3.81 15.50 0.98
N TYR A 69 -4.24 14.24 0.88
CA TYR A 69 -3.41 13.07 1.17
C TYR A 69 -2.92 12.42 -0.14
N TYR A 70 -1.76 11.76 -0.10
CA TYR A 70 -1.17 11.10 -1.26
C TYR A 70 -1.99 9.85 -1.52
N GLN A 71 -2.42 9.63 -2.76
CA GLN A 71 -3.44 8.63 -3.04
C GLN A 71 -4.53 8.65 -1.96
N MET A 72 -5.06 9.84 -1.65
CA MET A 72 -6.19 10.13 -0.74
C MET A 72 -6.16 9.62 0.71
N ASP A 73 -5.27 8.71 1.12
CA ASP A 73 -5.17 8.16 2.49
C ASP A 73 -3.74 7.76 2.90
N ILE A 74 -2.73 7.95 2.04
CA ILE A 74 -1.35 7.64 2.40
C ILE A 74 -0.68 8.88 2.96
N MET A 75 -0.17 8.78 4.19
CA MET A 75 0.71 9.78 4.79
C MET A 75 2.17 9.52 4.36
N LEU A 76 2.84 10.55 3.88
CA LEU A 76 4.21 10.54 3.43
C LEU A 76 5.16 10.96 4.55
N LYS A 77 6.30 10.28 4.63
CA LYS A 77 7.42 10.68 5.48
C LYS A 77 8.04 11.95 4.89
N PRO A 78 8.37 13.00 5.67
CA PRO A 78 9.06 14.18 5.15
C PRO A 78 10.35 13.77 4.43
N GLU A 79 10.65 14.38 3.28
CA GLU A 79 11.96 14.21 2.64
C GLU A 79 13.05 14.70 3.59
N VAL A 80 13.86 13.77 4.10
CA VAL A 80 15.05 14.12 4.88
C VAL A 80 16.15 14.40 3.87
N ALA A 81 16.54 15.67 3.71
CA ALA A 81 17.78 16.00 3.01
C ALA A 81 18.95 15.42 3.83
N GLN A 82 19.52 14.31 3.39
CA GLN A 82 20.68 13.69 4.01
C GLN A 82 21.84 13.67 3.03
N ASN A 83 23.04 14.02 3.51
CA ASN A 83 24.30 13.99 2.73
C ASN A 83 24.90 12.57 2.63
N ALA A 84 24.07 11.52 2.74
CA ALA A 84 24.41 10.12 2.55
C ALA A 84 23.17 9.34 2.07
N ILE A 85 23.39 8.32 1.23
CA ILE A 85 22.33 7.49 0.64
C ILE A 85 21.68 6.65 1.76
N PRO A 86 20.38 6.83 2.06
CA PRO A 86 19.70 5.93 2.97
C PRO A 86 19.56 4.56 2.31
N ASN A 87 19.74 3.49 3.09
CA ASN A 87 19.40 2.13 2.68
C ASN A 87 17.87 1.98 2.66
N ILE A 88 17.24 2.54 1.62
CA ILE A 88 15.81 2.89 1.55
C ILE A 88 14.86 1.68 1.46
N TYR A 89 15.36 0.46 1.30
CA TYR A 89 14.51 -0.71 1.04
C TYR A 89 14.68 -1.89 2.02
N THR A 90 15.66 -1.85 2.94
CA THR A 90 15.93 -3.02 3.79
C THR A 90 15.02 -3.14 5.01
N ASN A 91 14.29 -2.09 5.40
CA ASN A 91 13.54 -2.06 6.67
C ASN A 91 12.06 -1.63 6.57
N ILE A 92 11.44 -1.72 5.39
CA ILE A 92 10.02 -1.33 5.21
C ILE A 92 9.02 -2.43 5.59
N ARG A 93 9.47 -3.67 5.83
CA ARG A 93 8.64 -4.77 6.31
C ARG A 93 8.77 -4.92 7.82
N TRP A 94 7.71 -5.38 8.47
CA TRP A 94 7.76 -5.69 9.90
C TRP A 94 8.57 -6.97 10.15
N PRO A 95 9.55 -6.95 11.08
CA PRO A 95 10.35 -8.13 11.39
C PRO A 95 9.48 -9.32 11.82
N ASN A 96 9.77 -10.51 11.29
CA ASN A 96 9.08 -11.76 11.61
C ASN A 96 7.57 -11.75 11.41
N ALA A 97 7.05 -10.82 10.59
CA ALA A 97 5.61 -10.58 10.43
C ALA A 97 4.87 -10.23 11.74
N ILE A 98 5.61 -9.80 12.77
CA ILE A 98 5.04 -9.37 14.05
C ILE A 98 4.92 -7.85 14.04
N VAL A 99 3.71 -7.37 14.30
CA VAL A 99 3.36 -5.96 14.26
C VAL A 99 2.86 -5.54 15.65
N PRO A 100 3.75 -5.07 16.54
CA PRO A 100 3.33 -4.52 17.82
C PRO A 100 2.42 -3.30 17.60
N TYR A 101 1.34 -3.17 18.37
CA TYR A 101 0.44 -2.04 18.27
C TYR A 101 -0.02 -1.52 19.64
N VAL A 102 -0.30 -0.22 19.70
CA VAL A 102 -0.96 0.45 20.83
C VAL A 102 -2.17 1.22 20.31
N ILE A 103 -3.29 1.13 21.02
CA ILE A 103 -4.47 1.95 20.75
C ILE A 103 -4.44 3.13 21.71
N THR A 104 -4.21 4.34 21.19
CA THR A 104 -4.19 5.58 21.98
C THR A 104 -5.43 6.43 21.74
N GLY A 105 -6.13 6.21 20.63
CA GLY A 105 -7.37 6.92 20.31
C GLY A 105 -8.48 6.64 21.30
N ASN A 106 -9.39 7.60 21.44
CA ASN A 106 -10.58 7.47 22.27
C ASN A 106 -11.68 6.73 21.48
N PHE A 107 -11.60 5.40 21.48
CA PHE A 107 -12.56 4.51 20.83
C PHE A 107 -13.52 3.91 21.85
N SER A 108 -14.80 3.82 21.50
CA SER A 108 -15.77 2.99 22.24
C SER A 108 -15.41 1.50 22.17
N ALA A 109 -15.97 0.70 23.08
CA ALA A 109 -15.75 -0.75 23.09
C ALA A 109 -16.12 -1.43 21.76
N THR A 110 -17.19 -0.97 21.10
CA THR A 110 -17.63 -1.47 19.79
C THR A 110 -16.63 -1.12 18.67
N GLU A 111 -16.04 0.07 18.72
CA GLU A 111 -15.02 0.49 17.76
C GLU A 111 -13.71 -0.28 17.96
N VAL A 112 -13.29 -0.49 19.22
CA VAL A 112 -12.15 -1.35 19.55
C VAL A 112 -12.39 -2.78 19.05
N SER A 113 -13.60 -3.32 19.24
CA SER A 113 -13.97 -4.64 18.71
C SER A 113 -13.86 -4.69 17.18
N THR A 114 -14.23 -3.63 16.47
CA THR A 114 -14.09 -3.55 15.00
C THR A 114 -12.62 -3.58 14.58
N ILE A 115 -11.75 -2.87 15.32
CA ILE A 115 -10.29 -2.90 15.06
C ILE A 115 -9.73 -4.31 15.28
N GLN A 116 -10.11 -4.95 16.39
CA GLN A 116 -9.69 -6.31 16.72
C GLN A 116 -10.20 -7.35 15.72
N GLN A 117 -11.41 -7.17 15.17
CA GLN A 117 -11.95 -8.04 14.11
C GLN A 117 -11.09 -7.96 12.85
N ALA A 118 -10.68 -6.77 12.41
CA ALA A 118 -9.79 -6.63 11.26
C ALA A 118 -8.43 -7.31 11.53
N MET A 119 -7.82 -7.09 12.70
CA MET A 119 -6.58 -7.78 13.11
C MET A 119 -6.74 -9.31 13.16
N THR A 120 -7.91 -9.80 13.58
CA THR A 120 -8.22 -11.23 13.63
C THR A 120 -8.28 -11.83 12.23
N GLN A 121 -8.80 -11.12 11.23
CA GLN A 121 -8.77 -11.60 9.84
C GLN A 121 -7.34 -11.86 9.36
N TYR A 122 -6.41 -10.92 9.64
CA TYR A 122 -4.98 -11.14 9.34
C TYR A 122 -4.42 -12.36 10.06
N ALA A 123 -4.70 -12.51 11.36
CA ALA A 123 -4.19 -13.62 12.14
C ALA A 123 -4.71 -14.99 11.66
N GLN A 124 -5.95 -15.05 11.17
CA GLN A 124 -6.61 -16.28 10.71
C GLN A 124 -6.21 -16.68 9.28
N THR A 125 -5.85 -15.73 8.44
CA THR A 125 -5.66 -15.98 6.99
C THR A 125 -4.24 -15.71 6.50
N THR A 126 -3.40 -15.05 7.31
CA THR A 126 -2.04 -14.67 6.92
C THR A 126 -1.00 -15.01 7.98
N CYS A 127 0.27 -14.74 7.68
CA CYS A 127 1.39 -14.82 8.62
C CYS A 127 1.54 -13.60 9.54
N VAL A 128 0.87 -12.50 9.23
CA VAL A 128 0.98 -11.27 10.02
C VAL A 128 0.28 -11.45 11.36
N ARG A 129 0.92 -10.98 12.44
CA ARG A 129 0.38 -10.99 13.79
C ARG A 129 0.45 -9.58 14.38
N PHE A 130 -0.71 -8.95 14.54
CA PHE A 130 -0.84 -7.75 15.35
C PHE A 130 -0.84 -8.15 16.82
N VAL A 131 0.14 -7.68 17.58
CA VAL A 131 0.31 -8.03 19.01
C VAL A 131 0.27 -6.77 19.87
N PRO A 132 -0.34 -6.80 21.07
CA PRO A 132 -0.27 -5.66 21.98
C PRO A 132 1.18 -5.26 22.26
N TYR A 133 1.46 -3.96 22.14
CA TYR A 133 2.74 -3.37 22.49
C TYR A 133 3.02 -3.57 23.98
N THR A 134 4.28 -3.90 24.30
CA THR A 134 4.79 -3.99 25.67
C THR A 134 6.07 -3.17 25.81
N ASN A 135 7.14 -3.58 25.13
CA ASN A 135 8.46 -2.94 25.18
C ASN A 135 9.24 -3.01 23.85
N GLN A 136 8.57 -3.36 22.75
CA GLN A 136 9.21 -3.47 21.43
C GLN A 136 9.70 -2.10 20.93
N ALA A 137 10.87 -2.03 20.31
CA ALA A 137 11.44 -0.76 19.85
C ALA A 137 10.53 -0.02 18.83
N THR A 138 9.83 -0.78 18.00
CA THR A 138 8.94 -0.27 16.96
C THR A 138 7.53 -0.83 17.11
N PHE A 139 6.52 0.01 16.91
CA PHE A 139 5.11 -0.35 17.03
C PHE A 139 4.23 0.62 16.23
N ILE A 140 3.01 0.19 15.90
CA ILE A 140 1.97 1.04 15.32
C ILE A 140 1.19 1.74 16.42
N THR A 141 1.02 3.05 16.30
CA THR A 141 0.01 3.80 17.07
C THR A 141 -1.29 3.84 16.28
N ILE A 142 -2.39 3.39 16.90
CA ILE A 142 -3.75 3.47 16.36
C ILE A 142 -4.52 4.56 17.10
N ASP A 143 -4.95 5.58 16.37
CA ASP A 143 -5.56 6.79 16.92
C ASP A 143 -6.80 7.23 16.10
N ASN A 144 -7.60 8.12 16.66
CA ASN A 144 -8.70 8.81 15.98
C ASN A 144 -8.71 10.32 16.22
N SER A 145 -7.66 10.88 16.83
CA SER A 145 -7.58 12.32 17.10
C SER A 145 -7.42 13.18 15.85
N ALA A 146 -6.85 12.62 14.78
CA ALA A 146 -6.62 13.32 13.52
C ALA A 146 -7.75 13.12 12.50
N SER A 147 -7.76 13.98 11.47
CA SER A 147 -8.75 13.92 10.39
C SER A 147 -8.42 12.82 9.37
N GLY A 148 -9.42 12.04 8.96
CA GLY A 148 -9.35 11.06 7.88
C GLY A 148 -9.18 9.60 8.31
N CYS A 149 -9.24 8.70 7.34
CA CYS A 149 -8.64 7.36 7.44
C CYS A 149 -7.31 7.43 6.70
N TRP A 150 -6.20 7.08 7.36
CA TRP A 150 -4.89 7.08 6.71
C TRP A 150 -3.86 6.27 7.49
N SER A 151 -2.83 5.83 6.76
CA SER A 151 -1.62 5.25 7.34
C SER A 151 -0.36 5.65 6.57
N TYR A 152 0.81 5.37 7.15
CA TYR A 152 2.05 5.30 6.40
C TYR A 152 2.19 3.92 5.76
N VAL A 153 2.97 3.84 4.67
CA VAL A 153 3.23 2.53 4.05
C VAL A 153 4.45 1.86 4.69
N GLY A 154 4.21 0.71 5.30
CA GLY A 154 5.24 -0.17 5.87
C GLY A 154 5.84 0.30 7.20
N HIS A 155 6.86 -0.43 7.64
CA HIS A 155 7.58 -0.23 8.88
C HIS A 155 8.58 0.94 8.81
N SER A 156 8.78 1.59 9.95
CA SER A 156 9.76 2.63 10.20
C SER A 156 10.44 2.41 11.55
N THR A 157 11.75 2.66 11.64
CA THR A 157 12.45 2.70 12.93
C THR A 157 12.10 3.92 13.77
N ASN A 158 11.49 4.94 13.15
CA ASN A 158 10.90 6.08 13.84
C ASN A 158 9.38 5.87 13.96
N ASN A 159 8.88 5.66 15.19
CA ASN A 159 7.47 5.40 15.48
C ASN A 159 6.52 6.55 15.12
N SER A 160 7.01 7.79 14.95
CA SER A 160 6.20 8.88 14.41
C SER A 160 5.71 8.64 12.98
N TYR A 161 6.29 7.64 12.29
CA TYR A 161 5.89 7.20 10.95
C TYR A 161 5.28 5.78 10.94
N ASN A 162 4.90 5.24 12.11
CA ASN A 162 4.15 3.99 12.25
C ASN A 162 2.79 4.32 12.86
N HIS A 163 1.90 4.89 12.06
CA HIS A 163 0.63 5.41 12.55
C HIS A 163 -0.54 4.98 11.66
N VAL A 164 -1.65 4.65 12.28
CA VAL A 164 -2.93 4.37 11.63
C VAL A 164 -3.97 5.28 12.28
N ASN A 165 -4.54 6.20 11.51
CA ASN A 165 -5.60 7.09 11.98
C ASN A 165 -6.95 6.63 11.45
N LEU A 166 -7.93 6.51 12.35
CA LEU A 166 -9.27 6.01 12.06
C LEU A 166 -10.31 7.00 12.61
N GLN A 167 -10.58 8.09 11.90
CA GLN A 167 -11.55 9.09 12.34
C GLN A 167 -12.96 8.47 12.54
N THR A 168 -13.49 8.63 13.75
CA THR A 168 -14.85 8.20 14.12
C THR A 168 -15.94 9.07 13.46
N PRO A 169 -17.07 8.48 13.03
CA PRO A 169 -17.36 7.04 12.99
C PRO A 169 -17.02 6.37 11.65
N SER A 170 -16.75 7.15 10.60
CA SER A 170 -16.74 6.64 9.23
C SER A 170 -15.58 5.69 8.92
N CYS A 171 -14.44 5.80 9.61
CA CYS A 171 -13.31 4.89 9.43
C CYS A 171 -13.45 3.55 10.16
N LEU A 172 -14.42 3.40 11.07
CA LEU A 172 -14.54 2.22 11.95
C LEU A 172 -15.45 1.18 11.29
N THR A 173 -14.98 0.66 10.17
CA THR A 173 -15.56 -0.50 9.50
C THR A 173 -14.48 -1.53 9.25
N THR A 174 -14.80 -2.82 9.30
CA THR A 174 -13.79 -3.88 9.18
C THR A 174 -12.97 -3.77 7.90
N GLY A 175 -13.61 -3.45 6.75
CA GLY A 175 -12.89 -3.21 5.50
C GLY A 175 -11.95 -2.00 5.54
N THR A 176 -12.40 -0.86 6.08
CA THR A 176 -11.54 0.34 6.21
C THR A 176 -10.39 0.10 7.19
N VAL A 177 -10.62 -0.54 8.32
CA VAL A 177 -9.53 -0.84 9.25
C VAL A 177 -8.55 -1.84 8.62
N ALA A 178 -9.04 -2.88 7.93
CA ALA A 178 -8.19 -3.84 7.24
C ALA A 178 -7.33 -3.16 6.16
N HIS A 179 -7.88 -2.19 5.43
CA HIS A 179 -7.18 -1.37 4.44
C HIS A 179 -6.03 -0.57 5.06
N GLU A 180 -6.29 0.20 6.12
CA GLU A 180 -5.25 1.02 6.76
C GLU A 180 -4.16 0.16 7.40
N LEU A 181 -4.54 -1.00 7.97
CA LEU A 181 -3.57 -1.99 8.46
C LEU A 181 -2.73 -2.57 7.31
N MET A 182 -3.32 -2.73 6.11
CA MET A 182 -2.61 -3.25 4.93
C MET A 182 -1.56 -2.26 4.43
N HIS A 183 -1.87 -0.94 4.45
CA HIS A 183 -0.86 0.10 4.26
C HIS A 183 0.26 -0.01 5.29
N ALA A 184 -0.09 -0.08 6.58
CA ALA A 184 0.89 -0.13 7.65
C ALA A 184 1.85 -1.33 7.57
N ILE A 185 1.45 -2.43 6.92
CA ILE A 185 2.30 -3.60 6.68
C ILE A 185 3.02 -3.59 5.32
N GLY A 186 2.81 -2.57 4.47
CA GLY A 186 3.66 -2.30 3.31
C GLY A 186 2.99 -2.37 1.93
N PHE A 187 1.67 -2.35 1.83
CA PHE A 187 0.98 -2.39 0.55
C PHE A 187 0.53 -1.01 0.07
N TYR A 188 0.59 -0.80 -1.24
CA TYR A 188 -0.01 0.34 -1.94
C TYR A 188 -1.34 -0.08 -2.56
N HIS A 189 -2.03 0.88 -3.18
CA HIS A 189 -3.30 0.62 -3.84
C HIS A 189 -3.21 -0.27 -5.08
N GLU A 190 -4.18 -1.16 -5.24
CA GLU A 190 -4.29 -2.10 -6.36
C GLU A 190 -4.33 -1.39 -7.73
N PHE A 191 -5.04 -0.26 -7.82
CA PHE A 191 -5.17 0.50 -9.07
C PHE A 191 -3.90 1.24 -9.49
N THR A 192 -2.86 1.21 -8.65
CA THR A 192 -1.55 1.82 -8.93
C THR A 192 -0.53 0.80 -9.42
N ARG A 193 -0.91 -0.47 -9.60
CA ARG A 193 -0.02 -1.49 -10.13
C ARG A 193 0.56 -1.12 -11.52
N PRO A 194 1.78 -1.58 -11.86
CA PRO A 194 2.38 -1.33 -13.17
C PRO A 194 1.54 -1.84 -14.35
N ASP A 195 0.81 -2.94 -14.15
CA ASP A 195 -0.06 -3.63 -15.11
C ASP A 195 -1.52 -3.10 -15.12
N ARG A 196 -1.86 -2.09 -14.31
CA ARG A 196 -3.27 -1.67 -14.12
C ARG A 196 -3.97 -1.20 -15.40
N ASP A 197 -3.22 -0.72 -16.41
CA ASP A 197 -3.82 -0.22 -17.66
C ASP A 197 -4.44 -1.34 -18.52
N ASP A 198 -4.19 -2.63 -18.19
CA ASP A 198 -4.91 -3.76 -18.80
C ASP A 198 -6.27 -4.03 -18.13
N TRP A 199 -6.55 -3.36 -17.02
CA TRP A 199 -7.69 -3.60 -16.14
C TRP A 199 -8.56 -2.36 -15.93
N VAL A 200 -7.98 -1.17 -15.83
CA VAL A 200 -8.74 0.07 -15.61
C VAL A 200 -8.27 1.21 -16.48
N THR A 201 -9.22 2.06 -16.87
CA THR A 201 -8.92 3.40 -17.40
C THR A 201 -9.26 4.47 -16.36
N ILE A 202 -8.47 5.55 -16.36
CA ILE A 202 -8.69 6.72 -15.48
C ILE A 202 -9.22 7.89 -16.31
N ASP A 203 -10.46 8.27 -16.05
CA ASP A 203 -11.13 9.40 -16.67
C ASP A 203 -10.96 10.67 -15.83
N THR A 204 -9.93 11.44 -16.16
CA THR A 204 -9.65 12.71 -15.47
C THR A 204 -10.75 13.75 -15.68
N GLY A 205 -11.56 13.63 -16.73
CA GLY A 205 -12.70 14.52 -16.98
C GLY A 205 -13.85 14.36 -15.99
N ALA A 206 -13.86 13.27 -15.22
CA ALA A 206 -14.81 13.06 -14.13
C ALA A 206 -14.41 13.75 -12.82
N LEU A 207 -13.17 14.26 -12.73
CA LEU A 207 -12.68 15.01 -11.57
C LEU A 207 -13.17 16.47 -11.60
N ALA A 208 -13.21 17.12 -10.44
CA ALA A 208 -13.41 18.57 -10.38
C ALA A 208 -12.28 19.32 -11.10
N THR A 209 -12.57 20.46 -11.74
CA THR A 209 -11.63 21.18 -12.61
C THR A 209 -10.27 21.46 -11.96
N GLN A 210 -10.23 21.83 -10.67
CA GLN A 210 -8.98 22.08 -9.94
C GLN A 210 -8.07 20.84 -9.78
N TYR A 211 -8.62 19.64 -9.98
CA TYR A 211 -7.90 18.37 -9.88
C TYR A 211 -7.51 17.79 -11.25
N GLN A 212 -7.93 18.42 -12.35
CA GLN A 212 -7.57 18.01 -13.71
C GLN A 212 -6.16 18.50 -14.10
N THR A 213 -5.16 18.18 -13.27
CA THR A 213 -3.76 18.57 -13.49
C THR A 213 -2.86 17.35 -13.47
N THR A 214 -1.75 17.39 -14.23
CA THR A 214 -0.74 16.32 -14.23
C THR A 214 -0.17 16.07 -12.83
N ALA A 215 0.03 17.13 -12.03
CA ALA A 215 0.54 16.98 -10.67
C ALA A 215 -0.44 16.21 -9.76
N PHE A 216 -1.74 16.54 -9.83
CA PHE A 216 -2.75 15.82 -9.06
C PHE A 216 -2.89 14.36 -9.54
N TYR A 217 -2.91 14.14 -10.85
CA TYR A 217 -2.92 12.79 -11.44
C TYR A 217 -1.72 11.98 -10.94
N ASN A 218 -0.51 12.52 -11.02
CA ASN A 218 0.70 11.80 -10.60
C ASN A 218 0.69 11.46 -9.11
N ALA A 219 0.09 12.31 -8.27
CA ALA A 219 0.02 12.07 -6.83
C ALA A 219 -1.09 11.09 -6.41
N ASN A 220 -2.09 10.82 -7.26
CA ASN A 220 -3.29 10.07 -6.84
C ASN A 220 -3.69 8.92 -7.77
N PHE A 221 -3.21 8.90 -9.01
CA PHE A 221 -3.63 7.96 -10.05
C PHE A 221 -2.50 7.41 -10.92
N ALA A 222 -1.26 7.89 -10.77
CA ALA A 222 -0.14 7.31 -11.49
C ALA A 222 0.18 5.89 -11.00
N LYS A 223 0.68 5.09 -11.93
CA LYS A 223 1.19 3.76 -11.63
C LYS A 223 2.49 3.86 -10.85
N MET A 224 2.68 2.95 -9.91
CA MET A 224 3.96 2.67 -9.30
C MET A 224 4.91 2.11 -10.37
N ALA A 225 6.20 2.40 -10.26
CA ALA A 225 7.20 1.79 -11.13
C ALA A 225 7.34 0.29 -10.80
N ALA A 226 7.64 -0.54 -11.79
CA ALA A 226 7.87 -1.98 -11.61
C ALA A 226 9.03 -2.29 -10.65
N THR A 227 9.92 -1.34 -10.40
CA THR A 227 11.01 -1.45 -9.41
C THR A 227 10.57 -1.13 -7.99
N GLN A 228 9.36 -0.59 -7.78
CA GLN A 228 8.85 -0.17 -6.48
C GLN A 228 7.88 -1.17 -5.86
N VAL A 229 7.26 -2.03 -6.69
CA VAL A 229 6.25 -2.99 -6.26
C VAL A 229 6.48 -4.32 -6.94
N GLU A 230 6.23 -5.40 -6.21
CA GLU A 230 6.28 -6.77 -6.72
C GLU A 230 4.86 -7.34 -6.75
N LEU A 231 4.50 -7.98 -7.86
CA LEU A 231 3.16 -8.49 -8.10
C LEU A 231 3.00 -9.96 -7.67
N TYR A 232 4.11 -10.67 -7.48
CA TYR A 232 4.15 -12.05 -6.99
C TYR A 232 3.37 -13.05 -7.88
N GLY A 233 3.16 -12.70 -9.16
CA GLY A 233 2.31 -13.48 -10.08
C GLY A 233 0.82 -13.47 -9.73
N ILE A 234 0.37 -12.62 -8.79
CA ILE A 234 -1.02 -12.52 -8.36
C ILE A 234 -1.78 -11.61 -9.35
N PRO A 235 -2.91 -12.09 -9.92
CA PRO A 235 -3.68 -11.32 -10.89
C PRO A 235 -4.32 -10.10 -10.23
N TYR A 236 -4.54 -9.06 -11.03
CA TYR A 236 -5.27 -7.87 -10.61
C TYR A 236 -6.68 -8.24 -10.13
N TYR A 237 -7.13 -7.62 -9.04
CA TYR A 237 -8.46 -7.89 -8.50
C TYR A 237 -9.22 -6.62 -8.14
N TYR A 238 -10.28 -6.33 -8.91
CA TYR A 238 -11.17 -5.20 -8.68
C TYR A 238 -11.79 -5.16 -7.27
N GLY A 239 -11.97 -6.33 -6.64
CA GLY A 239 -12.52 -6.47 -5.30
C GLY A 239 -11.49 -6.44 -4.16
N SER A 240 -10.22 -6.14 -4.44
CA SER A 240 -9.18 -6.01 -3.40
C SER A 240 -9.57 -4.96 -2.37
N VAL A 241 -9.22 -5.17 -1.10
CA VAL A 241 -9.42 -4.14 -0.05
C VAL A 241 -8.59 -2.89 -0.33
N MET A 242 -7.52 -3.01 -1.13
CA MET A 242 -6.63 -1.93 -1.57
C MET A 242 -7.06 -1.28 -2.87
N HIS A 243 -8.25 -1.60 -3.38
CA HIS A 243 -8.79 -0.94 -4.56
C HIS A 243 -9.77 0.17 -4.16
N TYR A 244 -9.63 1.33 -4.77
CA TYR A 244 -10.63 2.40 -4.74
C TYR A 244 -11.98 1.95 -5.27
N SER A 245 -13.02 2.72 -5.02
CA SER A 245 -14.28 2.65 -5.76
C SER A 245 -14.11 3.18 -7.18
N LYS A 246 -15.08 2.90 -8.06
CA LYS A 246 -15.19 3.54 -9.39
C LYS A 246 -15.31 5.06 -9.29
N TRP A 247 -15.75 5.55 -8.14
CA TRP A 247 -16.11 6.94 -7.89
C TRP A 247 -15.02 7.72 -7.15
N GLY A 248 -13.88 7.10 -6.83
CA GLY A 248 -12.76 7.74 -6.14
C GLY A 248 -12.36 9.05 -6.81
N GLY A 249 -12.68 10.17 -6.15
CA GLY A 249 -12.42 11.52 -6.62
C GLY A 249 -13.41 12.14 -7.60
N ALA A 250 -14.49 11.44 -7.97
CA ALA A 250 -15.49 11.95 -8.91
C ALA A 250 -16.18 13.23 -8.39
N VAL A 251 -16.41 14.19 -9.28
CA VAL A 251 -17.13 15.44 -8.94
C VAL A 251 -18.61 15.17 -8.62
N ASN A 252 -19.19 14.11 -9.21
CA ASN A 252 -20.51 13.60 -8.91
C ASN A 252 -20.63 12.12 -9.35
N TYR A 253 -21.73 11.46 -9.01
CA TYR A 253 -21.93 10.03 -9.27
C TYR A 253 -22.62 9.69 -10.61
N SER A 254 -22.59 10.61 -11.58
CA SER A 254 -23.07 10.35 -12.96
C SER A 254 -21.97 9.83 -13.89
N ARG A 255 -20.70 10.07 -13.56
CA ARG A 255 -19.54 9.66 -14.35
C ARG A 255 -18.43 9.13 -13.42
N PRO A 256 -18.06 7.85 -13.51
CA PRO A 256 -16.97 7.29 -12.70
C PRO A 256 -15.61 7.83 -13.14
N VAL A 257 -14.66 7.91 -12.21
CA VAL A 257 -13.25 8.23 -12.51
C VAL A 257 -12.52 6.98 -13.00
N MET A 258 -12.88 5.81 -12.49
CA MET A 258 -12.23 4.55 -12.85
C MET A 258 -13.20 3.59 -13.51
N ASN A 259 -12.86 3.12 -14.71
CA ASN A 259 -13.69 2.20 -15.50
C ASN A 259 -12.97 0.88 -15.72
N ASN A 260 -13.67 -0.25 -15.56
CA ASN A 260 -13.09 -1.57 -15.82
C ASN A 260 -13.02 -1.83 -17.32
N ILE A 261 -11.88 -2.36 -17.77
CA ILE A 261 -11.65 -2.86 -19.12
C ILE A 261 -12.12 -4.32 -19.20
N GLN A 262 -11.76 -5.14 -18.21
CA GLN A 262 -12.20 -6.53 -18.14
C GLN A 262 -13.61 -6.63 -17.54
N PRO A 263 -14.36 -7.73 -17.80
CA PRO A 263 -15.70 -7.92 -17.24
C PRO A 263 -15.70 -7.85 -15.71
N TRP A 264 -16.42 -6.88 -15.16
CA TRP A 264 -16.66 -6.74 -13.74
C TRP A 264 -18.03 -6.11 -13.50
N THR A 265 -18.81 -6.69 -12.59
CA THR A 265 -20.12 -6.18 -12.19
C THR A 265 -20.03 -5.54 -10.82
N GLY A 266 -20.67 -4.39 -10.68
CA GLY A 266 -20.69 -3.64 -9.43
C GLY A 266 -19.56 -2.62 -9.31
N ASP A 267 -19.32 -2.18 -8.07
CA ASP A 267 -18.28 -1.23 -7.72
C ASP A 267 -16.95 -1.94 -7.46
N PHE A 268 -15.88 -1.17 -7.35
CA PHE A 268 -14.55 -1.64 -6.99
C PHE A 268 -14.28 -1.47 -5.49
N GLY A 269 -13.29 -2.23 -5.01
CA GLY A 269 -13.00 -2.34 -3.59
C GLY A 269 -14.08 -3.14 -2.84
N ASN A 270 -13.70 -3.71 -1.71
CA ASN A 270 -14.65 -4.40 -0.83
C ASN A 270 -14.76 -3.71 0.54
N LYS A 271 -15.83 -4.01 1.27
CA LYS A 271 -16.12 -3.41 2.60
C LYS A 271 -15.93 -4.40 3.75
N THR A 272 -15.49 -5.62 3.45
CA THR A 272 -15.48 -6.77 4.36
C THR A 272 -14.09 -7.06 4.93
N GLY A 273 -13.03 -6.66 4.24
CA GLY A 273 -11.64 -6.89 4.64
C GLY A 273 -10.85 -7.61 3.55
N LEU A 274 -9.90 -8.46 3.94
CA LEU A 274 -8.97 -9.08 2.99
C LEU A 274 -9.69 -9.99 1.98
N SER A 275 -9.43 -9.77 0.70
CA SER A 275 -9.80 -10.71 -0.37
C SER A 275 -8.77 -11.82 -0.52
N THR A 276 -9.10 -12.89 -1.27
CA THR A 276 -8.14 -13.98 -1.53
C THR A 276 -6.83 -13.50 -2.16
N PRO A 277 -6.82 -12.61 -3.19
CA PRO A 277 -5.58 -12.02 -3.69
C PRO A 277 -4.80 -11.20 -2.65
N ASP A 278 -5.49 -10.46 -1.78
CA ASP A 278 -4.84 -9.70 -0.69
C ASP A 278 -4.11 -10.64 0.28
N ILE A 279 -4.78 -11.73 0.68
CA ILE A 279 -4.21 -12.76 1.56
C ILE A 279 -2.95 -13.39 0.94
N LEU A 280 -3.03 -13.76 -0.35
CA LEU A 280 -1.89 -14.34 -1.07
C LEU A 280 -0.72 -13.36 -1.13
N ALA A 281 -0.98 -12.07 -1.39
CA ALA A 281 0.06 -11.06 -1.48
C ALA A 281 0.76 -10.82 -0.14
N VAL A 282 0.00 -10.74 0.95
CA VAL A 282 0.54 -10.64 2.32
C VAL A 282 1.42 -11.85 2.63
N ASN A 283 0.94 -13.06 2.33
CA ASN A 283 1.69 -14.28 2.64
C ASN A 283 2.94 -14.43 1.79
N TYR A 284 2.90 -14.10 0.51
CA TYR A 284 4.12 -14.11 -0.32
C TYR A 284 5.14 -13.11 0.25
N MET A 285 4.70 -11.92 0.66
CA MET A 285 5.59 -10.90 1.20
C MET A 285 6.21 -11.31 2.55
N TYR A 286 5.45 -11.95 3.44
CA TYR A 286 5.87 -12.22 4.82
C TYR A 286 6.33 -13.66 5.12
N SER A 287 5.97 -14.64 4.28
CA SER A 287 6.40 -16.05 4.47
C SER A 287 7.78 -16.32 3.87
N ASN A 288 8.24 -15.48 2.93
CA ASN A 288 9.51 -15.67 2.24
C ASN A 288 10.77 -15.29 3.05
N HIS A 289 10.62 -14.90 4.32
CA HIS A 289 11.78 -14.71 5.21
C HIS A 289 12.55 -16.00 5.53
N TYR A 290 12.05 -17.18 5.15
CA TYR A 290 12.80 -18.45 5.22
C TYR A 290 13.44 -18.89 3.89
N TYR A 291 13.17 -18.23 2.76
CA TYR A 291 13.51 -18.76 1.42
C TYR A 291 14.85 -18.31 0.82
N HIS A 292 15.56 -17.39 1.45
CA HIS A 292 16.85 -16.93 0.90
C HIS A 292 18.01 -17.93 1.00
N ASN A 293 17.81 -19.13 1.57
CA ASN A 293 18.86 -20.15 1.69
C ASN A 293 18.75 -21.36 0.73
N PHE A 294 17.71 -21.49 -0.12
CA PHE A 294 17.53 -22.74 -0.90
C PHE A 294 17.01 -22.54 -2.33
N ALA A 295 17.45 -21.49 -3.03
CA ALA A 295 17.23 -21.42 -4.47
C ALA A 295 18.23 -22.35 -5.19
N ASN A 296 17.90 -23.65 -5.28
CA ASN A 296 18.32 -24.52 -6.38
C ASN A 296 17.42 -25.77 -6.45
N HIS A 297 16.71 -25.86 -7.59
CA HIS A 297 16.18 -27.06 -8.25
C HIS A 297 14.67 -27.42 -8.19
N HIS A 298 14.12 -27.49 -9.41
CA HIS A 298 13.06 -28.36 -9.95
C HIS A 298 11.65 -27.81 -10.24
N ASN A 299 11.33 -27.89 -11.55
CA ASN A 299 10.14 -27.43 -12.27
C ASN A 299 8.86 -28.28 -12.04
N ASP A 300 8.50 -28.68 -10.82
CA ASP A 300 7.24 -29.46 -10.62
C ASP A 300 6.57 -29.30 -9.24
N CYS A 301 7.00 -28.35 -8.42
CA CYS A 301 6.42 -28.11 -7.10
C CYS A 301 5.42 -26.94 -7.15
N ILE A 302 4.18 -27.21 -6.70
CA ILE A 302 3.13 -26.20 -6.53
C ILE A 302 3.21 -25.68 -5.09
N TYR A 303 3.16 -24.37 -4.89
CA TYR A 303 3.15 -23.77 -3.56
C TYR A 303 1.79 -24.02 -2.88
N ASN A 304 1.75 -24.96 -1.94
CA ASN A 304 0.58 -25.21 -1.09
C ASN A 304 0.86 -24.68 0.31
N TYR A 305 0.33 -23.49 0.62
CA TYR A 305 0.45 -22.87 1.93
C TYR A 305 -0.44 -23.60 2.95
N TYR A 306 0.17 -24.40 3.84
CA TYR A 306 -0.51 -24.97 5.00
C TYR A 306 -0.34 -24.05 6.20
N TYR A 307 -1.45 -23.48 6.66
CA TYR A 307 -1.50 -22.63 7.84
C TYR A 307 -1.51 -23.50 9.10
N ASN A 308 -0.45 -23.44 9.89
CA ASN A 308 -0.51 -23.89 11.28
C ASN A 308 -0.27 -22.68 12.19
N ASN A 309 -1.16 -22.48 13.17
CA ASN A 309 -1.46 -21.20 13.84
C ASN A 309 -0.28 -20.43 14.46
N TYR A 310 0.92 -21.01 14.52
CA TYR A 310 2.09 -20.41 15.15
C TYR A 310 3.37 -20.43 14.30
N ASN A 311 3.39 -21.16 13.17
CA ASN A 311 4.56 -21.29 12.31
C ASN A 311 4.13 -21.19 10.86
N CYS A 312 4.45 -20.07 10.22
CA CYS A 312 4.38 -19.95 8.77
C CYS A 312 5.50 -20.76 8.12
N GLN A 313 5.32 -22.08 8.10
CA GLN A 313 6.12 -22.96 7.27
C GLN A 313 5.38 -23.12 5.94
N ALA A 314 5.92 -22.52 4.89
CA ALA A 314 5.54 -22.90 3.53
C ALA A 314 6.01 -24.34 3.32
N ASN A 315 5.06 -25.26 3.13
CA ASN A 315 5.39 -26.63 2.78
C ASN A 315 5.30 -26.76 1.26
N HIS A 316 6.35 -27.25 0.62
CA HIS A 316 6.31 -27.53 -0.81
C HIS A 316 5.60 -28.84 -1.04
N TYR A 317 4.61 -28.86 -1.93
CA TYR A 317 3.99 -30.10 -2.39
C TYR A 317 3.96 -30.11 -3.91
N ASN A 318 4.19 -31.26 -4.53
CA ASN A 318 3.94 -31.38 -5.97
C ASN A 318 2.43 -31.40 -6.28
N SER A 319 2.08 -31.36 -7.56
CA SER A 319 0.70 -31.46 -8.06
C SER A 319 -0.08 -32.72 -7.61
N LYS A 320 0.60 -33.67 -6.94
CA LYS A 320 0.04 -34.91 -6.39
C LYS A 320 -0.01 -34.92 -4.85
N GLY A 321 0.23 -33.78 -4.19
CA GLY A 321 0.16 -33.65 -2.73
C GLY A 321 1.30 -34.31 -1.95
N LYS A 322 2.43 -34.65 -2.61
CA LYS A 322 3.63 -35.17 -1.92
C LYS A 322 4.61 -34.05 -1.63
N SER A 323 5.20 -34.06 -0.44
CA SER A 323 6.20 -33.06 -0.02
C SER A 323 7.38 -33.06 -1.00
N CYS A 324 7.78 -31.89 -1.49
CA CYS A 324 9.04 -31.71 -2.20
C CYS A 324 10.13 -31.40 -1.18
N SER A 325 11.21 -32.17 -1.18
CA SER A 325 12.40 -32.03 -0.32
C SER A 325 13.38 -31.01 -0.87
#